data_AF-A0A1H1SZE2-F1
#
_entry.id   AF-A0A1H1SZE2-F1
#
_cell.length_a   1.000
_cell.length_b   1.000
_cell.length_c   1.000
_cell.angle_alpha   90.00
_cell.angle_beta   90.00
_cell.angle_gamma   90.00
#
_symmetry.space_group_name_H-M   'P 1'
#
loop_
_entity.id
_entity.type
_entity.pdbx_description
1 polymer ?
#
loop_
_entity_poly.entity_id
_entity_poly.type
_entity_poly.pdbx_seq_one_letter_code
_entity_poly.pdbx_strand_id
1 'polypeptide(L)'
;MTNTANSTPEQATSSTPTAPGVKDVFDKIKSDLQVLVKGEVELAVSELKPSAVNAGIGAGLFSGALYFVLNALILLFIAGSLAIWKWLDLPIALGFVIMAGVLIVVAGILGLIGYIRVKKVKPPQAAIDEGQRTADSVKAAIERGNAAASGKQIEGTVEPTPAVTADQTARR
;
A
#
# COMPACT_ATOMS: atom_id res chain seq x y z
N MET A 1 35.95 -16.36 72.03
CA MET A 1 36.27 -16.99 70.74
C MET A 1 35.61 -16.16 69.64
N THR A 2 36.42 -15.72 68.69
CA THR A 2 36.10 -15.06 67.41
C THR A 2 34.92 -15.74 66.69
N ASN A 3 34.13 -15.10 65.82
CA ASN A 3 34.56 -14.79 64.46
C ASN A 3 33.43 -14.12 63.62
N THR A 4 33.81 -13.03 62.95
CA THR A 4 33.45 -12.43 61.64
C THR A 4 32.03 -12.42 61.03
N ALA A 5 31.63 -11.18 60.69
CA ALA A 5 31.20 -10.64 59.39
C ALA A 5 30.38 -11.49 58.41
N ASN A 6 29.20 -10.99 58.01
CA ASN A 6 28.80 -10.74 56.60
C ASN A 6 27.40 -10.08 56.56
N SER A 7 27.32 -8.76 56.31
CA SER A 7 26.96 -8.11 55.02
C SER A 7 25.47 -8.08 54.67
N THR A 8 24.88 -6.92 54.96
CA THR A 8 23.70 -6.36 54.32
C THR A 8 23.91 -6.25 52.80
N PRO A 9 22.95 -6.64 51.95
CA PRO A 9 22.74 -5.95 50.70
C PRO A 9 21.78 -4.80 50.97
N GLU A 10 22.35 -3.63 51.15
CA GLU A 10 21.68 -2.35 51.07
C GLU A 10 21.00 -2.29 49.69
N GLN A 11 19.69 -2.52 49.67
CA GLN A 11 18.87 -2.45 48.47
C GLN A 11 18.62 -0.97 48.17
N ALA A 12 19.65 -0.28 47.72
CA ALA A 12 19.54 1.02 47.08
C ALA A 12 18.93 0.77 45.70
N THR A 13 17.61 0.88 45.59
CA THR A 13 16.92 1.07 44.32
C THR A 13 17.31 2.44 43.77
N SER A 14 18.44 2.51 43.08
CA SER A 14 18.81 3.62 42.21
C SER A 14 17.92 3.57 40.96
N SER A 15 16.71 4.09 41.06
CA SER A 15 15.94 4.49 39.88
C SER A 15 16.53 5.78 39.31
N THR A 16 17.75 5.70 38.79
CA THR A 16 18.23 6.67 37.80
C THR A 16 17.37 6.42 36.55
N PRO A 17 16.65 7.41 36.01
CA PRO A 17 16.04 7.26 34.70
C PRO A 17 17.18 7.05 33.70
N THR A 18 17.49 5.79 33.37
CA THR A 18 18.40 5.47 32.27
C THR A 18 17.77 6.11 31.04
N ALA A 19 18.41 7.15 30.52
CA ALA A 19 17.98 7.79 29.28
C ALA A 19 17.70 6.69 28.25
N PRO A 20 16.57 6.75 27.51
CA PRO A 20 16.21 5.71 26.56
C PRO A 20 17.42 5.39 25.68
N GLY A 21 17.80 4.11 25.62
CA GLY A 21 18.88 3.71 24.73
C GLY A 21 18.49 4.07 23.28
N VAL A 22 19.47 4.30 22.41
CA VAL A 22 19.21 4.56 20.98
C VAL A 22 18.29 3.49 20.37
N LYS A 23 18.39 2.24 20.87
CA LYS A 23 17.51 1.14 20.52
C LYS A 23 16.05 1.36 20.94
N ASP A 24 15.80 1.87 22.14
CA ASP A 24 14.44 2.12 22.66
C ASP A 24 13.75 3.27 21.91
N VAL A 25 14.52 4.30 21.52
CA VAL A 25 14.01 5.40 20.70
C VAL A 25 13.64 4.90 19.30
N PHE A 26 14.49 4.07 18.70
CA PHE A 26 14.23 3.50 17.39
C PHE A 26 13.03 2.56 17.39
N ASP A 27 12.91 1.70 18.42
CA ASP A 27 11.79 0.78 18.60
C ASP A 27 10.48 1.56 18.81
N LYS A 28 10.51 2.69 19.54
CA LYS A 28 9.35 3.58 19.72
C LYS A 28 8.92 4.28 18.42
N ILE A 29 9.86 4.87 17.68
CA ILE A 29 9.59 5.48 16.37
C ILE A 29 8.98 4.45 15.41
N LYS A 30 9.53 3.23 15.37
CA LYS A 30 8.99 2.15 14.54
C LYS A 30 7.57 1.77 14.94
N SER A 31 7.27 1.70 16.23
CA SER A 31 5.92 1.43 16.73
C SER A 31 4.94 2.53 16.34
N ASP A 32 5.31 3.80 16.49
CA ASP A 32 4.46 4.94 16.15
C ASP A 32 4.18 5.00 14.64
N LEU A 33 5.19 4.72 13.80
CA LEU A 33 5.03 4.58 12.36
C LEU A 33 4.07 3.44 11.98
N GLN A 34 4.13 2.31 12.67
CA GLN A 34 3.20 1.20 12.42
C GLN A 34 1.75 1.56 12.76
N VAL A 35 1.53 2.39 13.78
CA VAL A 35 0.19 2.86 14.15
C VAL A 35 -0.36 3.82 13.09
N LEU A 36 0.47 4.76 12.61
CA LEU A 36 0.08 5.70 11.55
C LEU A 36 -0.26 4.98 10.24
N VAL A 37 0.65 4.12 9.77
CA VAL A 37 0.46 3.34 8.53
C VAL A 37 -0.79 2.48 8.60
N LYS A 38 -1.08 1.85 9.75
CA LYS A 38 -2.31 1.06 9.92
C LYS A 38 -3.56 1.93 9.79
N GLY A 39 -3.55 3.15 10.35
CA GLY A 39 -4.67 4.08 10.23
C GLY A 39 -4.95 4.49 8.79
N GLU A 40 -3.92 4.86 8.03
CA GLU A 40 -4.06 5.22 6.61
C GLU A 40 -4.44 4.02 5.73
N VAL A 41 -3.90 2.83 6.01
CA VAL A 41 -4.28 1.61 5.28
C VAL A 41 -5.74 1.25 5.55
N GLU A 42 -6.21 1.35 6.79
CA GLU A 42 -7.60 1.05 7.12
C GLU A 42 -8.57 2.01 6.41
N LEU A 43 -8.22 3.30 6.35
CA LEU A 43 -8.99 4.32 5.66
C LEU A 43 -8.98 4.08 4.14
N ALA A 44 -7.81 3.83 3.56
CA ALA A 44 -7.67 3.52 2.14
C ALA A 44 -8.43 2.24 1.77
N VAL A 45 -8.33 1.18 2.58
CA VAL A 45 -9.08 -0.06 2.37
C VAL A 45 -10.58 0.20 2.43
N SER A 46 -11.06 1.07 3.32
CA SER A 46 -12.48 1.42 3.41
C SER A 46 -13.00 2.11 2.13
N GLU A 47 -12.20 3.00 1.54
CA GLU A 47 -12.55 3.71 0.29
C GLU A 47 -12.41 2.81 -0.95
N LEU A 48 -11.42 1.92 -0.96
CA LEU A 48 -11.20 0.97 -2.05
C LEU A 48 -12.19 -0.20 -2.05
N LYS A 49 -12.68 -0.64 -0.90
CA LYS A 49 -13.61 -1.78 -0.79
C LYS A 49 -14.82 -1.68 -1.73
N PRO A 50 -15.60 -0.57 -1.77
CA PRO A 50 -16.70 -0.44 -2.71
C PRO A 50 -16.22 -0.42 -4.17
N SER A 51 -15.05 0.17 -4.45
CA SER A 51 -14.46 0.17 -5.80
C SER A 51 -14.10 -1.26 -6.25
N ALA A 52 -13.46 -2.04 -5.37
CA ALA A 52 -13.09 -3.44 -5.62
C ALA A 52 -14.32 -4.33 -5.86
N VAL A 53 -15.39 -4.18 -5.07
CA VAL A 53 -16.64 -4.92 -5.27
C VAL A 53 -17.27 -4.59 -6.62
N ASN A 54 -17.38 -3.30 -6.96
CA ASN A 54 -17.96 -2.89 -8.23
C ASN A 54 -17.09 -3.30 -9.43
N ALA A 55 -15.76 -3.26 -9.28
CA ALA A 55 -14.82 -3.77 -10.27
C ALA A 55 -14.99 -5.28 -10.47
N GLY A 56 -15.16 -6.06 -9.39
CA GLY A 56 -15.45 -7.49 -9.46
C GLY A 56 -16.76 -7.81 -10.17
N ILE A 57 -17.83 -7.06 -9.87
CA ILE A 57 -19.13 -7.19 -10.56
C ILE A 57 -19.00 -6.83 -12.05
N GLY A 58 -18.29 -5.73 -12.35
CA GLY A 58 -18.03 -5.31 -13.72
C GLY A 58 -17.24 -6.36 -14.51
N ALA A 59 -16.19 -6.91 -13.91
CA ALA A 59 -15.41 -8.00 -14.49
C ALA A 59 -16.29 -9.22 -14.77
N GLY A 60 -17.14 -9.63 -13.82
CA GLY A 60 -18.10 -10.72 -14.02
C GLY A 60 -19.08 -10.48 -15.18
N LEU A 61 -19.66 -9.28 -15.27
CA LEU A 61 -20.58 -8.89 -16.35
C LEU A 61 -19.88 -8.88 -17.71
N PHE A 62 -18.67 -8.33 -17.80
CA PHE A 62 -17.92 -8.28 -19.06
C PHE A 62 -17.39 -9.66 -19.48
N SER A 63 -16.94 -10.49 -18.54
CA SER A 63 -16.59 -11.88 -18.82
C SER A 63 -17.80 -12.68 -19.31
N GLY A 64 -18.98 -12.49 -18.69
CA GLY A 64 -20.23 -13.07 -19.16
C GLY A 64 -20.61 -12.60 -20.57
N ALA A 65 -20.53 -11.30 -20.84
CA ALA A 65 -20.77 -10.75 -22.18
C ALA A 65 -19.81 -11.36 -23.22
N LEU A 66 -18.51 -11.44 -22.90
CA LEU A 66 -17.51 -12.03 -23.78
C LEU A 66 -17.79 -13.52 -24.05
N TYR A 67 -18.19 -14.28 -23.04
CA TYR A 67 -18.59 -15.68 -23.19
C TYR A 67 -19.75 -15.85 -24.19
N PHE A 68 -20.77 -14.99 -24.11
CA PHE A 68 -21.89 -15.03 -25.04
C PHE A 68 -21.49 -14.62 -26.47
N VAL A 69 -20.60 -13.63 -26.63
CA VAL A 69 -20.05 -13.25 -27.94
C VAL A 69 -19.27 -14.41 -28.56
N LEU A 70 -18.41 -15.09 -27.77
CA LEU A 70 -17.66 -16.25 -28.26
C LEU A 70 -18.59 -17.38 -28.72
N ASN A 71 -19.66 -17.66 -27.97
CA ASN A 71 -20.66 -18.64 -28.40
C ASN A 71 -21.41 -18.21 -29.66
N ALA A 72 -21.77 -16.93 -29.79
CA ALA A 72 -22.40 -16.40 -30.99
C ALA A 72 -21.50 -16.57 -32.24
N LEU A 73 -20.20 -16.33 -32.09
CA LEU A 73 -19.22 -16.55 -33.18
C LEU A 73 -19.15 -18.02 -33.60
N ILE A 74 -19.20 -18.97 -32.66
CA ILE A 74 -19.25 -20.40 -32.96
C ILE A 74 -20.52 -20.74 -33.75
N LEU A 75 -21.68 -20.23 -33.35
CA LEU A 75 -22.93 -20.43 -34.09
C LEU A 75 -22.88 -19.82 -35.49
N LEU A 76 -22.29 -18.64 -35.66
CA LEU A 76 -22.09 -18.03 -36.98
C LEU A 76 -21.14 -18.85 -37.87
N PHE A 77 -20.09 -19.44 -37.29
CA PHE A 77 -19.19 -20.32 -38.01
C PHE A 77 -19.90 -21.60 -38.49
N ILE A 78 -20.72 -22.20 -37.64
CA ILE A 78 -21.59 -23.34 -38.00
C ILE A 78 -22.58 -22.94 -39.09
N ALA A 79 -23.24 -21.78 -38.94
CA ALA A 79 -24.18 -21.26 -39.93
C ALA A 79 -23.50 -21.08 -41.31
N GLY A 80 -22.30 -20.49 -41.34
CA GLY A 80 -21.51 -20.32 -42.55
C GLY A 80 -21.11 -21.64 -43.19
N SER A 81 -20.66 -22.61 -42.39
CA SER A 81 -20.32 -23.97 -42.85
C SER A 81 -21.52 -24.64 -43.52
N LEU A 82 -22.70 -24.58 -42.89
CA LEU A 82 -23.94 -25.14 -43.45
C LEU A 82 -24.40 -24.41 -44.71
N ALA A 83 -24.29 -23.09 -44.75
CA ALA A 83 -24.65 -22.28 -45.91
C ALA A 83 -23.80 -22.62 -47.15
N ILE A 84 -22.49 -22.86 -46.95
CA ILE A 84 -21.57 -23.27 -48.02
C ILE A 84 -21.85 -24.71 -48.44
N TRP A 85 -22.02 -25.64 -47.50
CA TRP A 85 -22.23 -27.07 -47.77
C TRP A 85 -23.42 -27.32 -48.70
N LYS A 86 -24.51 -26.59 -48.50
CA LYS A 86 -25.79 -26.79 -49.19
C LYS A 86 -26.03 -25.85 -50.37
N TRP A 87 -25.03 -25.11 -50.84
CA TRP A 87 -25.20 -24.08 -51.89
C TRP A 87 -26.41 -23.17 -51.58
N LEU A 88 -26.46 -22.62 -50.36
CA LEU A 88 -27.46 -21.63 -49.92
C LEU A 88 -28.90 -22.16 -49.71
N ASP A 89 -29.09 -23.46 -49.46
CA ASP A 89 -30.34 -23.97 -48.88
C ASP A 89 -30.43 -23.53 -47.39
N LEU A 90 -31.13 -22.42 -47.16
CA LEU A 90 -30.95 -21.55 -45.99
C LEU A 90 -31.74 -21.85 -44.70
N PRO A 91 -32.72 -22.77 -44.62
CA PRO A 91 -33.65 -22.78 -43.49
C PRO A 91 -32.96 -23.09 -42.15
N ILE A 92 -31.98 -24.00 -42.15
CA ILE A 92 -31.26 -24.38 -40.93
C ILE A 92 -30.20 -23.32 -40.57
N ALA A 93 -29.47 -22.81 -41.55
CA ALA A 93 -28.45 -21.78 -41.34
C ALA A 93 -29.03 -20.50 -40.73
N LEU A 94 -30.24 -20.10 -41.15
CA LEU A 94 -30.95 -18.95 -40.56
C LEU A 94 -31.23 -19.15 -39.07
N GLY A 95 -31.57 -20.36 -38.63
CA GLY A 95 -31.80 -20.66 -37.21
C GLY A 95 -30.57 -20.38 -36.34
N PHE A 96 -29.39 -20.76 -36.81
CA PHE A 96 -28.13 -20.46 -36.14
C PHE A 96 -27.82 -18.96 -36.11
N VAL A 97 -28.08 -18.24 -37.20
CA VAL A 97 -27.90 -16.77 -37.27
C VAL A 97 -28.84 -16.05 -36.29
N ILE A 98 -30.11 -16.45 -36.24
CA ILE A 98 -31.08 -15.87 -35.30
C ILE A 98 -30.63 -16.09 -33.87
N MET A 99 -30.22 -17.32 -33.51
CA MET A 99 -29.72 -17.59 -32.16
C MET A 99 -28.42 -16.85 -31.86
N ALA A 100 -27.49 -16.75 -32.81
CA ALA A 100 -26.32 -15.90 -32.65
C ALA A 100 -26.72 -14.45 -32.35
N GLY A 101 -27.73 -13.92 -33.06
CA GLY A 101 -28.31 -12.60 -32.80
C GLY A 101 -28.85 -12.47 -31.38
N VAL A 102 -29.59 -13.46 -30.88
CA VAL A 102 -30.10 -13.49 -29.50
C VAL A 102 -28.95 -13.43 -28.48
N LEU A 103 -27.89 -14.22 -28.68
CA LEU A 103 -26.73 -14.22 -27.79
C LEU A 103 -25.98 -12.88 -27.82
N ILE A 104 -25.87 -12.23 -28.99
CA ILE A 104 -25.29 -10.89 -29.11
C ILE A 104 -26.14 -9.85 -28.38
N VAL A 105 -27.47 -9.93 -28.46
CA VAL A 105 -28.36 -9.04 -27.70
C VAL A 105 -28.17 -9.24 -26.20
N VAL A 106 -28.11 -10.49 -25.72
CA VAL A 106 -27.82 -10.80 -24.31
C VAL A 106 -26.46 -10.24 -23.90
N ALA A 107 -25.42 -10.46 -24.70
CA ALA A 107 -24.08 -9.93 -24.44
C ALA A 107 -24.08 -8.39 -24.39
N GLY A 108 -24.81 -7.73 -25.29
CA GLY A 108 -24.99 -6.28 -25.31
C GLY A 108 -25.65 -5.76 -24.05
N ILE A 109 -26.69 -6.44 -23.55
CA ILE A 109 -27.35 -6.10 -22.28
C ILE A 109 -26.37 -6.24 -21.11
N LEU A 110 -25.66 -7.36 -21.00
CA LEU A 110 -24.66 -7.58 -19.95
C LEU A 110 -23.56 -6.53 -19.99
N GLY A 111 -23.02 -6.25 -21.18
CA GLY A 111 -22.00 -5.24 -21.40
C GLY A 111 -22.47 -3.83 -21.06
N LEU A 112 -23.71 -3.48 -21.41
CA LEU A 112 -24.31 -2.19 -21.08
C LEU A 112 -24.51 -2.02 -19.57
N ILE A 113 -25.02 -3.05 -18.89
CA ILE A 113 -25.16 -3.06 -17.42
C ILE A 113 -23.76 -2.93 -16.77
N GLY A 114 -22.78 -3.70 -17.25
CA GLY A 114 -21.39 -3.63 -16.79
C GLY A 114 -20.80 -2.23 -16.96
N TYR A 115 -20.97 -1.63 -18.14
CA TYR A 115 -20.51 -0.28 -18.45
C TYR A 115 -21.14 0.78 -17.54
N ILE A 116 -22.47 0.75 -17.36
CA ILE A 116 -23.17 1.69 -16.49
C ILE A 116 -22.71 1.53 -15.03
N ARG A 117 -22.47 0.29 -14.57
CA ARG A 117 -22.01 0.01 -13.20
C ARG A 117 -20.59 0.53 -12.97
N VAL A 118 -19.65 0.21 -13.86
CA VAL A 118 -18.24 0.64 -13.74
C VAL A 118 -18.12 2.15 -13.86
N LYS A 119 -18.89 2.79 -14.75
CA LYS A 119 -18.88 4.25 -14.92
C LYS A 119 -19.38 5.02 -13.68
N LYS A 120 -20.18 4.40 -12.83
CA LYS A 120 -20.65 5.00 -11.57
C LYS A 120 -19.63 4.95 -10.44
N VAL A 121 -18.56 4.16 -10.59
CA VAL A 121 -17.50 4.06 -9.58
C VAL A 121 -16.59 5.28 -9.70
N LYS A 122 -16.48 6.03 -8.60
CA LYS A 122 -15.53 7.14 -8.52
C LYS A 122 -14.13 6.58 -8.19
N PRO A 123 -13.06 7.15 -8.77
CA PRO A 123 -11.70 6.81 -8.35
C PRO A 123 -11.50 7.22 -6.87
N PRO A 124 -10.67 6.49 -6.10
CA PRO A 124 -10.40 6.81 -4.70
C PRO A 124 -9.50 8.05 -4.61
N GLN A 125 -10.11 9.23 -4.58
CA GLN A 125 -9.41 10.52 -4.68
C GLN A 125 -8.66 10.85 -3.40
N ALA A 126 -9.25 10.59 -2.23
CA ALA A 126 -8.61 10.89 -0.96
C ALA A 126 -7.36 10.02 -0.75
N ALA A 127 -7.44 8.72 -1.05
CA ALA A 127 -6.29 7.83 -0.99
C ALA A 127 -5.14 8.24 -1.94
N ILE A 128 -5.45 8.78 -3.13
CA ILE A 128 -4.42 9.27 -4.07
C ILE A 128 -3.77 10.55 -3.55
N ASP A 129 -4.57 11.51 -3.10
CA ASP A 129 -4.10 12.81 -2.61
C ASP A 129 -3.25 12.64 -1.34
N GLU A 130 -3.67 11.78 -0.41
CA GLU A 130 -2.95 11.48 0.82
C GLU A 130 -1.65 10.72 0.54
N GLY A 131 -1.68 9.73 -0.35
CA GLY A 131 -0.47 9.01 -0.78
C GLY A 131 0.60 9.94 -1.39
N GLN A 132 0.19 10.94 -2.17
CA GLN A 132 1.10 11.95 -2.73
C GLN A 132 1.71 12.83 -1.63
N ARG A 133 0.88 13.34 -0.71
CA ARG A 133 1.35 14.17 0.42
C ARG A 133 2.35 13.43 1.30
N THR A 134 2.08 12.16 1.59
CA THR A 134 2.99 11.32 2.38
C THR A 134 4.32 11.13 1.65
N ALA A 135 4.31 10.86 0.35
CA ALA A 135 5.53 10.77 -0.46
C ALA A 135 6.35 12.08 -0.46
N ASP A 136 5.69 13.23 -0.62
CA ASP A 136 6.33 14.53 -0.60
C ASP A 136 6.95 14.85 0.76
N SER A 137 6.25 14.53 1.85
CA SER A 137 6.72 14.77 3.22
C SER A 137 7.97 13.94 3.54
N VAL A 138 8.02 12.68 3.09
CA VAL A 138 9.16 11.77 3.25
C VAL A 138 10.34 12.29 2.45
N LYS A 139 10.13 12.70 1.19
CA LYS A 139 11.17 13.26 0.34
C LYS A 139 11.77 14.53 0.96
N ALA A 140 10.94 15.45 1.43
CA ALA A 140 11.37 16.67 2.10
C ALA A 140 12.11 16.41 3.43
N ALA A 141 11.79 15.33 4.14
CA ALA A 141 12.51 14.93 5.35
C ALA A 141 13.92 14.37 5.02
N ILE A 142 14.04 13.57 3.95
CA ILE A 142 15.33 13.05 3.47
C ILE A 142 16.24 14.20 3.02
N GLU A 143 15.71 15.15 2.24
CA GLU A 143 16.47 16.32 1.78
C GLU A 143 16.97 17.16 2.95
N ARG A 144 16.14 17.40 3.97
CA ARG A 144 16.54 18.08 5.22
C ARG A 144 17.61 17.31 6.00
N GLY A 145 17.47 15.99 6.11
CA GLY A 145 18.46 15.14 6.78
C GLY A 145 19.82 15.15 6.07
N ASN A 146 19.82 15.12 4.74
CA ASN A 146 21.03 15.20 3.92
C ASN A 146 21.70 16.58 4.03
N ALA A 147 20.91 17.65 4.04
CA ALA A 147 21.42 19.01 4.25
C ALA A 147 22.04 19.18 5.65
N ALA A 148 21.40 18.66 6.70
CA ALA A 148 21.91 18.68 8.07
C ALA A 148 23.19 17.84 8.24
N ALA A 149 23.30 16.71 7.53
CA ALA A 149 24.50 15.88 7.51
C ALA A 149 25.68 16.58 6.79
N SER A 150 25.41 17.35 5.73
CA SER A 150 26.43 18.18 5.05
C SER A 150 26.85 19.41 5.85
N GLY A 151 25.97 19.98 6.69
CA GLY A 151 26.28 21.19 7.46
C GLY A 151 27.11 20.98 8.74
N LYS A 152 27.13 19.77 9.31
CA LYS A 152 27.70 19.52 10.66
C LYS A 152 29.19 19.14 10.69
N GLN A 153 29.96 19.34 9.62
CA GLN A 153 31.42 19.12 9.66
C GLN A 153 32.22 20.31 10.24
N ILE A 154 31.58 21.40 10.67
CA ILE A 154 32.26 22.57 11.25
C ILE A 154 31.62 23.00 12.57
N GLU A 155 31.65 22.16 13.59
CA GLU A 155 31.63 22.65 14.99
C GLU A 155 32.23 21.61 15.94
N GLY A 156 33.35 21.03 15.52
CA GLY A 156 34.30 20.35 16.39
C GLY A 156 35.39 21.33 16.82
N THR A 157 35.04 22.53 17.27
CA THR A 157 35.99 23.34 18.04
C THR A 157 35.94 22.79 19.46
N VAL A 158 36.79 21.80 19.73
CA VAL A 158 37.22 21.56 21.11
C VAL A 158 37.83 22.89 21.55
N GLU A 159 37.10 23.68 22.33
CA GLU A 159 37.72 24.79 23.06
C GLU A 159 38.92 24.19 23.79
N PRO A 160 40.14 24.70 23.59
CA PRO A 160 41.26 24.25 24.40
C PRO A 160 40.91 24.63 25.82
N THR A 161 40.59 23.63 26.63
CA THR A 161 40.47 23.74 28.08
C THR A 161 41.57 24.68 28.57
N PRO A 162 41.26 25.80 29.22
CA PRO A 162 42.30 26.70 29.70
C PRO A 162 43.22 25.88 30.59
N ALA A 163 44.49 25.82 30.21
CA ALA A 163 45.51 25.05 30.89
C ALA A 163 45.42 25.38 32.38
N VAL A 164 45.04 24.37 33.18
CA VAL A 164 45.09 24.44 34.64
C VAL A 164 46.53 24.77 34.98
N THR A 165 46.75 26.03 35.38
CA THR A 165 48.05 26.58 35.71
C THR A 165 48.54 25.81 36.93
N ALA A 166 49.61 25.03 36.74
CA ALA A 166 50.28 24.30 37.80
C ALA A 166 51.02 25.30 38.71
N ASP A 167 50.35 25.77 39.76
CA ASP A 167 50.94 26.58 40.85
C ASP A 167 50.69 25.94 42.23
N GLN A 168 50.91 24.62 42.36
CA GLN A 168 50.77 23.92 43.65
C GLN A 168 51.96 23.04 44.05
N THR A 169 53.17 23.40 43.63
CA THR A 169 54.40 22.66 44.04
C THR A 169 55.35 23.48 44.93
N ALA A 170 54.85 24.52 45.61
CA ALA A 170 55.65 25.28 46.58
C ALA A 170 54.88 25.43 47.90
N ARG A 171 54.87 24.37 48.73
CA ARG A 171 54.68 24.39 50.19
C ARG A 171 54.68 22.95 50.73
N ARG A 172 55.87 22.37 50.90
CA ARG A 172 56.21 21.45 51.99
C ARG A 172 57.71 21.55 52.27
#